data_AF-A0A2H1EA29-F1
#
_entry.id   AF-A0A2H1EA29-F1
#
_cell.length_a   1.000
_cell.length_b   1.000
_cell.length_c   1.000
_cell.angle_alpha   90.00
_cell.angle_beta   90.00
_cell.angle_gamma   90.00
#
_symmetry.space_group_name_H-M   'P 1'
#
loop_
_entity.id
_entity.type
_entity.pdbx_description
1 polymer ?
#
loop_
_entity_poly.entity_id
_entity_poly.type
_entity_poly.pdbx_seq_one_letter_code
_entity_poly.pdbx_strand_id
1 'polypeptide(L)'
;MSINRKKWFTLNLNNKEQNQLPSCSCDKQEGTRNNFYEKTIVTPVGEESVKDGFDQVFEVPMNRRNAFKKLTASLLIGAGAVTTSCSVSASSDAKEEAQIDWEEQFKGNYKLMTNEEKKATVNRLVRSYELRTGKHINMSSANAEREVLFGYAFNISKCRGYMDCINACVAENNQDRNSQMEYIRIHEIKKGKGFNFNEADDNYYHEVPAEGHFYMGTQCFHCDNPPCVKVCPVQATWREEDGLVVVDYDWCVGCRYCMAACPYDGRRFNWSTPEVPEEVLNKNQHYLGNRMRKKGVMEKCTFCVQRSRAGKNPACVEACPTGARIFGNLLDPKSTIRWVLENKKVFRLKEDLGTEPKFWYFMD
;
A
#
# COMPACT_ATOMS: atom_id res chain seq x y z
N MET A 1 26.31 28.58 7.28
CA MET A 1 24.87 28.23 7.18
C MET A 1 24.63 26.99 8.02
N SER A 2 23.87 27.11 9.11
CA SER A 2 23.65 26.04 10.08
C SER A 2 22.61 25.05 9.56
N ILE A 3 23.01 23.82 9.24
CA ILE A 3 22.13 22.73 8.81
C ILE A 3 21.47 22.16 10.07
N ASN A 4 20.19 22.49 10.26
CA ASN A 4 19.37 21.96 11.33
C ASN A 4 19.02 20.49 11.03
N ARG A 5 19.94 19.55 11.32
CA ARG A 5 19.70 18.11 11.19
C ARG A 5 18.66 17.70 12.23
N LYS A 6 17.46 17.31 11.79
CA LYS A 6 16.43 16.71 12.67
C LYS A 6 17.06 15.51 13.40
N LYS A 7 17.08 15.55 14.74
CA LYS A 7 17.49 14.40 15.57
C LYS A 7 16.43 13.31 15.46
N TRP A 8 16.85 12.11 15.09
CA TRP A 8 16.01 10.91 15.09
C TRP A 8 16.10 10.23 16.47
N PHE A 9 14.98 9.77 17.00
CA PHE A 9 14.81 9.35 18.40
C PHE A 9 15.73 8.20 18.83
N THR A 10 16.37 8.38 19.98
CA THR A 10 17.02 7.33 20.79
C THR A 10 16.01 6.80 21.82
N LEU A 11 15.78 5.49 21.85
CA LEU A 11 14.90 4.84 22.84
C LEU A 11 15.48 4.99 24.26
N ASN A 12 14.69 5.54 25.18
CA ASN A 12 15.00 5.60 26.60
C ASN A 12 14.19 4.50 27.31
N LEU A 13 14.88 3.50 27.84
CA LEU A 13 14.31 2.30 28.46
C LEU A 13 14.13 2.57 29.95
N ASN A 14 12.98 3.10 30.38
CA ASN A 14 12.41 2.93 31.73
C ASN A 14 11.11 3.74 31.90
N ASN A 15 9.97 3.06 31.88
CA ASN A 15 8.97 3.11 32.97
C ASN A 15 7.74 2.26 32.63
N LYS A 16 7.36 1.40 33.58
CA LYS A 16 6.12 0.64 33.62
C LYS A 16 5.06 1.49 34.32
N GLU A 17 3.89 1.66 33.74
CA GLU A 17 2.65 1.85 34.51
C GLU A 17 1.51 1.07 33.85
N GLN A 18 0.80 0.30 34.68
CA GLN A 18 -0.38 -0.51 34.36
C GLN A 18 -1.62 0.37 34.42
N ASN A 19 -2.62 0.14 33.56
CA ASN A 19 -4.00 0.50 33.90
C ASN A 19 -5.02 -0.46 33.29
N GLN A 20 -6.03 -0.74 34.11
CA GLN A 20 -7.06 -1.77 33.99
C GLN A 20 -8.23 -1.33 33.08
N LEU A 21 -8.90 -2.30 32.46
CA LEU A 21 -10.14 -2.17 31.69
C LEU A 21 -11.37 -2.48 32.57
N PRO A 22 -12.54 -1.81 32.38
CA PRO A 22 -13.80 -2.27 32.94
C PRO A 22 -14.68 -3.03 31.92
N SER A 23 -15.51 -3.88 32.51
CA SER A 23 -16.39 -4.94 31.97
C SER A 23 -17.64 -4.46 31.19
N CYS A 24 -18.08 -5.23 30.19
CA CYS A 24 -19.40 -5.12 29.56
C CYS A 24 -20.33 -6.26 29.97
N SER A 25 -21.58 -5.91 30.31
CA SER A 25 -22.70 -6.81 30.57
C SER A 25 -23.56 -6.95 29.32
N CYS A 26 -24.05 -8.17 29.06
CA CYS A 26 -25.00 -8.49 27.99
C CYS A 26 -26.42 -8.54 28.55
N ASP A 27 -27.41 -8.13 27.75
CA ASP A 27 -28.79 -8.61 27.89
C ASP A 27 -29.44 -8.84 26.51
N LYS A 28 -30.25 -9.89 26.45
CA LYS A 28 -30.90 -10.50 25.27
C LYS A 28 -32.40 -10.20 25.24
N GLN A 29 -32.99 -10.57 24.09
CA GLN A 29 -34.40 -10.95 23.77
C GLN A 29 -35.23 -9.85 23.12
N GLU A 30 -36.18 -10.10 22.21
CA GLU A 30 -36.51 -11.16 21.24
C GLU A 30 -37.72 -10.58 20.45
N GLY A 31 -37.95 -10.93 19.18
CA GLY A 31 -39.20 -10.53 18.51
C GLY A 31 -39.24 -10.85 17.01
N THR A 32 -40.26 -11.61 16.62
CA THR A 32 -40.36 -12.45 15.41
C THR A 32 -41.29 -11.94 14.29
N ARG A 33 -41.03 -12.44 13.06
CA ARG A 33 -41.96 -12.86 11.95
C ARG A 33 -42.49 -11.86 10.88
N ASN A 34 -41.92 -12.01 9.68
CA ASN A 34 -42.47 -12.33 8.33
C ASN A 34 -43.81 -11.77 7.77
N ASN A 35 -43.73 -11.23 6.53
CA ASN A 35 -44.52 -11.49 5.28
C ASN A 35 -44.75 -10.17 4.47
N PHE A 36 -44.25 -10.00 3.24
CA PHE A 36 -44.67 -10.49 1.90
C PHE A 36 -45.68 -9.57 1.13
N TYR A 37 -45.22 -9.09 -0.05
CA TYR A 37 -45.86 -8.65 -1.32
C TYR A 37 -46.55 -7.27 -1.56
N GLU A 38 -45.99 -6.57 -2.59
CA GLU A 38 -46.60 -5.83 -3.75
C GLU A 38 -47.42 -4.54 -3.49
N LYS A 39 -47.40 -3.45 -4.28
CA LYS A 39 -47.24 -3.23 -5.74
C LYS A 39 -47.07 -1.71 -6.06
N THR A 40 -46.15 -1.38 -6.99
CA THR A 40 -46.19 -0.40 -8.13
C THR A 40 -46.57 1.12 -8.06
N ILE A 41 -46.00 1.83 -9.07
CA ILE A 41 -46.27 3.16 -9.72
C ILE A 41 -45.73 4.38 -8.93
N VAL A 42 -44.91 5.34 -9.43
CA VAL A 42 -44.89 6.12 -10.69
C VAL A 42 -43.50 6.80 -10.89
N THR A 43 -42.96 6.82 -12.12
CA THR A 43 -42.02 7.86 -12.66
C THR A 43 -42.84 8.78 -13.59
N PRO A 44 -42.55 10.08 -13.81
CA PRO A 44 -41.22 10.70 -14.11
C PRO A 44 -41.03 12.10 -13.42
N VAL A 45 -39.96 12.90 -13.50
CA VAL A 45 -39.26 13.56 -14.62
C VAL A 45 -37.96 14.21 -14.08
N GLY A 46 -36.85 14.00 -14.80
CA GLY A 46 -35.74 14.95 -15.04
C GLY A 46 -35.11 15.75 -13.90
N GLU A 47 -33.96 15.28 -13.40
CA GLU A 47 -32.85 16.14 -12.99
C GLU A 47 -31.59 15.65 -13.72
N GLU A 48 -30.98 16.52 -14.54
CA GLU A 48 -29.66 16.27 -15.14
C GLU A 48 -28.61 16.32 -14.04
N SER A 49 -28.17 15.16 -13.56
CA SER A 49 -26.96 15.07 -12.74
C SER A 49 -25.74 15.32 -13.62
N VAL A 50 -24.90 16.27 -13.20
CA VAL A 50 -23.57 16.48 -13.79
C VAL A 50 -22.74 15.24 -13.48
N LYS A 51 -22.67 14.31 -14.44
CA LYS A 51 -21.89 13.07 -14.33
C LYS A 51 -20.41 13.39 -14.22
N ASP A 52 -19.81 13.05 -13.09
CA ASP A 52 -18.37 13.15 -12.95
C ASP A 52 -17.66 12.05 -13.78
N GLY A 53 -16.34 12.10 -13.89
CA GLY A 53 -15.58 11.10 -14.65
C GLY A 53 -15.69 9.66 -14.09
N PHE A 54 -16.22 9.48 -12.88
CA PHE A 54 -16.51 8.18 -12.29
C PHE A 54 -17.82 7.59 -12.86
N ASP A 55 -18.87 8.41 -12.96
CA ASP A 55 -20.17 8.02 -13.51
C ASP A 55 -20.09 7.68 -15.00
N GLN A 56 -19.16 8.31 -15.73
CA GLN A 56 -18.89 8.02 -17.14
C GLN A 56 -18.29 6.64 -17.42
N VAL A 57 -17.68 6.01 -16.41
CA VAL A 57 -16.99 4.71 -16.54
C VAL A 57 -17.80 3.57 -15.94
N PHE A 58 -18.50 3.82 -14.82
CA PHE A 58 -19.15 2.77 -14.04
C PHE A 58 -20.66 2.67 -14.21
N GLU A 59 -21.36 3.73 -14.64
CA GLU A 59 -22.82 3.73 -14.80
C GLU A 59 -23.31 3.58 -16.25
N VAL A 60 -22.42 3.27 -17.18
CA VAL A 60 -22.84 2.89 -18.53
C VAL A 60 -23.33 1.45 -18.47
N PRO A 61 -24.58 1.13 -18.88
CA PRO A 61 -25.04 -0.25 -18.95
C PRO A 61 -24.15 -1.03 -19.92
N MET A 62 -23.21 -1.79 -19.36
CA MET A 62 -22.21 -2.54 -20.10
C MET A 62 -22.66 -3.99 -20.23
N ASN A 63 -23.19 -4.35 -21.39
CA ASN A 63 -23.38 -5.75 -21.72
C ASN A 63 -22.04 -6.40 -22.13
N ARG A 64 -21.87 -7.71 -21.90
CA ARG A 64 -20.58 -8.43 -22.10
C ARG A 64 -19.95 -8.17 -23.48
N ARG A 65 -20.79 -7.99 -24.51
CA ARG A 65 -20.39 -7.67 -25.89
C ARG A 65 -19.89 -6.22 -26.06
N ASN A 66 -20.48 -5.27 -25.36
CA ASN A 66 -20.09 -3.85 -25.41
C ASN A 66 -18.86 -3.59 -24.53
N ALA A 67 -18.75 -4.26 -23.39
CA ALA A 67 -17.53 -4.28 -22.58
C ALA A 67 -16.36 -4.84 -23.39
N PHE A 68 -16.54 -6.00 -24.04
CA PHE A 68 -15.52 -6.57 -24.92
C PHE A 68 -15.18 -5.64 -26.07
N LYS A 69 -16.14 -5.00 -26.74
CA LYS A 69 -15.86 -4.04 -27.84
C LYS A 69 -15.09 -2.80 -27.38
N LYS A 70 -15.43 -2.22 -26.22
CA LYS A 70 -14.74 -1.03 -25.70
C LYS A 70 -13.35 -1.35 -25.14
N LEU A 71 -13.21 -2.48 -24.43
CA LEU A 71 -11.91 -3.00 -24.00
C LEU A 71 -11.04 -3.42 -25.17
N THR A 72 -11.59 -4.10 -26.19
CA THR A 72 -10.81 -4.47 -27.39
C THR A 72 -10.43 -3.24 -28.18
N ALA A 73 -11.28 -2.22 -28.34
CA ALA A 73 -10.87 -1.00 -29.03
C ALA A 73 -9.68 -0.30 -28.32
N SER A 74 -9.72 -0.18 -26.99
CA SER A 74 -8.64 0.45 -26.21
C SER A 74 -7.39 -0.43 -26.08
N LEU A 75 -7.55 -1.75 -25.97
CA LEU A 75 -6.46 -2.72 -26.00
C LEU A 75 -5.84 -2.89 -27.39
N LEU A 76 -6.60 -2.77 -28.48
CA LEU A 76 -6.10 -2.88 -29.85
C LEU A 76 -5.20 -1.69 -30.19
N ILE A 77 -5.55 -0.49 -29.70
CA ILE A 77 -4.72 0.71 -29.87
C ILE A 77 -3.44 0.59 -29.02
N GLY A 78 -3.57 0.26 -27.72
CA GLY A 78 -2.41 0.13 -26.83
C GLY A 78 -1.49 -1.06 -27.16
N ALA A 79 -2.05 -2.22 -27.50
CA ALA A 79 -1.26 -3.38 -27.90
C ALA A 79 -0.69 -3.19 -29.32
N GLY A 80 -1.44 -2.61 -30.25
CA GLY A 80 -0.95 -2.33 -31.62
C GLY A 80 0.28 -1.44 -31.63
N ALA A 81 0.29 -0.38 -30.82
CA ALA A 81 1.43 0.53 -30.68
C ALA A 81 2.66 -0.15 -30.04
N VAL A 82 2.48 -0.93 -28.97
CA VAL A 82 3.58 -1.67 -28.31
C VAL A 82 4.16 -2.77 -29.21
N THR A 83 3.30 -3.50 -29.93
CA THR A 83 3.74 -4.59 -30.81
C THR A 83 4.50 -4.05 -32.02
N THR A 84 4.10 -2.90 -32.55
CA THR A 84 4.74 -2.26 -33.71
C THR A 84 6.04 -1.56 -33.35
N SER A 85 6.10 -0.87 -32.20
CA SER A 85 7.34 -0.25 -31.69
C SER A 85 8.44 -1.26 -31.36
N CYS A 86 8.06 -2.44 -30.85
CA CYS A 86 9.00 -3.52 -30.52
C CYS A 86 9.22 -4.54 -31.66
N SER A 87 8.55 -4.37 -32.80
CA SER A 87 8.62 -5.30 -33.93
C SER A 87 9.95 -5.16 -34.68
N VAL A 88 10.67 -6.25 -34.92
CA VAL A 88 11.87 -6.25 -35.78
C VAL A 88 11.55 -6.14 -37.27
N SER A 89 10.30 -6.38 -37.67
CA SER A 89 9.84 -6.34 -39.07
C SER A 89 9.10 -5.05 -39.46
N ALA A 90 8.81 -4.16 -38.50
CA ALA A 90 8.18 -2.87 -38.78
C ALA A 90 9.22 -1.87 -39.33
N SER A 91 8.80 -1.04 -40.28
CA SER A 91 9.61 0.05 -40.84
C SER A 91 9.95 1.09 -39.77
N SER A 92 11.02 1.87 -39.98
CA SER A 92 11.42 2.97 -39.09
C SER A 92 10.26 3.91 -38.80
N ASP A 93 9.52 4.26 -39.85
CA ASP A 93 8.47 5.27 -39.81
C ASP A 93 7.23 4.73 -39.06
N ALA A 94 6.92 3.44 -39.22
CA ALA A 94 5.84 2.79 -38.48
C ALA A 94 6.17 2.60 -36.98
N LYS A 95 7.45 2.46 -36.64
CA LYS A 95 7.90 2.44 -35.24
C LYS A 95 7.82 3.82 -34.61
N GLU A 96 8.23 4.85 -35.36
CA GLU A 96 8.17 6.24 -34.92
C GLU A 96 6.73 6.70 -34.74
N GLU A 97 5.83 6.39 -35.68
CA GLU A 97 4.40 6.66 -35.58
C GLU A 97 3.76 5.94 -34.38
N ALA A 98 4.05 4.65 -34.18
CA ALA A 98 3.56 3.89 -33.02
C ALA A 98 4.10 4.41 -31.68
N GLN A 99 5.34 4.93 -31.67
CA GLN A 99 5.93 5.55 -30.49
C GLN A 99 5.32 6.93 -30.21
N ILE A 100 5.02 7.72 -31.25
CA ILE A 100 4.33 9.01 -31.15
C ILE A 100 2.89 8.81 -30.65
N ASP A 101 2.13 7.86 -31.20
CA ASP A 101 0.76 7.53 -30.75
C ASP A 101 0.73 7.04 -29.31
N TRP A 102 1.73 6.22 -28.92
CA TRP A 102 1.92 5.80 -27.54
C TRP A 102 2.22 7.01 -26.64
N GLU A 103 3.14 7.88 -27.04
CA GLU A 103 3.47 9.09 -26.29
C GLU A 103 2.29 10.07 -26.20
N GLU A 104 1.51 10.26 -27.26
CA GLU A 104 0.30 11.09 -27.32
C GLU A 104 -0.80 10.55 -26.40
N GLN A 105 -1.02 9.23 -26.40
CA GLN A 105 -2.02 8.59 -25.54
C GLN A 105 -1.68 8.71 -24.06
N PHE A 106 -0.39 8.67 -23.71
CA PHE A 106 0.07 8.90 -22.33
C PHE A 106 0.13 10.40 -21.98
N LYS A 107 0.54 11.28 -22.90
CA LYS A 107 0.49 12.74 -22.74
C LYS A 107 -0.94 13.24 -22.52
N GLY A 108 -1.93 12.66 -23.19
CA GLY A 108 -3.34 13.04 -23.09
C GLY A 108 -4.07 12.51 -21.86
N ASN A 109 -3.72 11.32 -21.37
CA ASN A 109 -4.45 10.67 -20.28
C ASN A 109 -3.72 10.68 -18.91
N TYR A 110 -2.40 10.89 -18.88
CA TYR A 110 -1.61 10.81 -17.64
C TYR A 110 -0.40 11.77 -17.67
N LYS A 111 -0.57 12.98 -17.12
CA LYS A 111 0.50 13.99 -16.98
C LYS A 111 1.05 13.98 -15.55
N LEU A 112 2.38 13.98 -15.39
CA LEU A 112 3.03 14.20 -14.08
C LEU A 112 2.57 15.54 -13.50
N MET A 113 1.98 15.48 -12.31
CA MET A 113 1.43 16.66 -11.64
C MET A 113 2.54 17.55 -11.09
N THR A 114 2.48 18.83 -11.43
CA THR A 114 3.22 19.91 -10.77
C THR A 114 2.87 19.97 -9.27
N ASN A 115 3.70 20.64 -8.47
CA ASN A 115 3.42 20.81 -7.04
C ASN A 115 2.09 21.55 -6.78
N GLU A 116 1.72 22.46 -7.68
CA GLU A 116 0.45 23.19 -7.63
C GLU A 116 -0.74 22.26 -7.92
N GLU A 117 -0.65 21.46 -8.99
CA GLU A 117 -1.68 20.45 -9.31
C GLU A 117 -1.80 19.44 -8.16
N LYS A 118 -0.70 18.98 -7.56
CA LYS A 118 -0.72 18.09 -6.39
C LYS A 118 -1.49 18.73 -5.23
N LYS A 119 -1.22 20.00 -4.92
CA LYS A 119 -1.93 20.75 -3.87
C LYS A 119 -3.41 20.90 -4.20
N ALA A 120 -3.75 21.19 -5.45
CA ALA A 120 -5.14 21.27 -5.90
C ALA A 120 -5.86 19.92 -5.74
N THR A 121 -5.21 18.80 -6.07
CA THR A 121 -5.77 17.47 -5.85
C THR A 121 -5.94 17.15 -4.37
N VAL A 122 -4.98 17.50 -3.51
CA VAL A 122 -5.14 17.36 -2.06
C VAL A 122 -6.36 18.14 -1.58
N ASN A 123 -6.48 19.41 -1.96
CA ASN A 123 -7.63 20.25 -1.59
C ASN A 123 -8.96 19.63 -2.08
N ARG A 124 -8.99 19.13 -3.32
CA ARG A 124 -10.15 18.45 -3.90
C ARG A 124 -10.53 17.19 -3.11
N LEU A 125 -9.55 16.39 -2.70
CA LEU A 125 -9.78 15.16 -1.94
C LEU A 125 -10.28 15.45 -0.52
N VAL A 126 -9.67 16.42 0.17
CA VAL A 126 -10.12 16.88 1.49
C VAL A 126 -11.55 17.39 1.39
N ARG A 127 -11.84 18.27 0.41
CA ARG A 127 -13.18 18.81 0.18
C ARG A 127 -14.21 17.73 -0.16
N SER A 128 -13.86 16.77 -1.02
CA SER A 128 -14.73 15.65 -1.37
C SER A 128 -15.03 14.76 -0.16
N TYR A 129 -14.06 14.56 0.73
CA TYR A 129 -14.29 13.85 1.99
C TYR A 129 -15.21 14.64 2.93
N GLU A 130 -15.00 15.94 3.09
CA GLU A 130 -15.87 16.82 3.89
C GLU A 130 -17.32 16.80 3.39
N LEU A 131 -17.53 16.90 2.08
CA LEU A 131 -18.87 16.90 1.49
C LEU A 131 -19.60 15.57 1.73
N ARG A 132 -18.88 14.44 1.70
CA ARG A 132 -19.48 13.11 1.91
C ARG A 132 -19.74 12.78 3.37
N THR A 133 -18.92 13.28 4.30
CA THR A 133 -18.94 12.84 5.71
C THR A 133 -19.30 13.93 6.71
N GLY A 134 -19.30 15.20 6.29
CA GLY A 134 -19.43 16.37 7.16
C GLY A 134 -18.21 16.62 8.07
N LYS A 135 -17.10 15.89 7.89
CA LYS A 135 -15.93 15.91 8.77
C LYS A 135 -14.66 16.29 8.01
N HIS A 136 -13.69 16.87 8.72
CA HIS A 136 -12.41 17.31 8.15
C HIS A 136 -11.30 16.24 8.31
N ILE A 137 -10.41 16.14 7.33
CA ILE A 137 -9.19 15.32 7.37
C ILE A 137 -7.95 16.16 7.05
N ASN A 138 -6.81 15.78 7.62
CA ASN A 138 -5.53 16.42 7.34
C ASN A 138 -4.80 15.60 6.29
N MET A 139 -4.54 16.15 5.11
CA MET A 139 -3.82 15.44 4.05
C MET A 139 -2.56 16.18 3.62
N SER A 140 -1.44 15.47 3.62
CA SER A 140 -0.15 15.97 3.12
C SER A 140 0.21 15.39 1.76
N SER A 141 0.98 16.14 0.99
CA SER A 141 1.61 15.73 -0.28
C SER A 141 3.11 15.99 -0.26
N ALA A 142 3.73 15.88 0.92
CA ALA A 142 5.16 16.13 1.09
C ALA A 142 5.96 15.24 0.13
N ASN A 143 6.82 15.86 -0.68
CA ASN A 143 7.69 15.15 -1.61
C ASN A 143 8.77 14.38 -0.85
N ALA A 144 9.49 13.50 -1.55
CA ALA A 144 10.68 12.87 -1.02
C ALA A 144 11.71 13.92 -0.57
N GLU A 145 12.42 13.64 0.52
CA GLU A 145 13.54 14.46 0.96
C GLU A 145 14.82 14.00 0.24
N ARG A 146 15.57 14.95 -0.32
CA ARG A 146 16.90 14.68 -0.89
C ARG A 146 17.84 14.24 0.24
N GLU A 147 18.80 13.37 -0.09
CA GLU A 147 19.79 12.81 0.87
C GLU A 147 19.18 11.94 1.99
N VAL A 148 17.96 11.45 1.77
CA VAL A 148 17.35 10.41 2.60
C VAL A 148 17.23 9.14 1.77
N LEU A 149 17.52 7.99 2.36
CA LEU A 149 17.22 6.68 1.76
C LEU A 149 16.65 5.77 2.84
N PHE A 150 15.34 5.52 2.81
CA PHE A 150 14.71 4.69 3.83
C PHE A 150 15.07 3.21 3.66
N GLY A 151 15.40 2.57 4.79
CA GLY A 151 15.63 1.15 4.89
C GLY A 151 14.96 0.54 6.11
N TYR A 152 14.82 -0.79 6.09
CA TYR A 152 14.18 -1.55 7.16
C TYR A 152 15.03 -2.77 7.53
N ALA A 153 15.18 -3.05 8.82
CA ALA A 153 15.84 -4.25 9.32
C ALA A 153 14.92 -5.02 10.29
N PHE A 154 14.85 -6.33 10.16
CA PHE A 154 14.01 -7.21 10.95
C PHE A 154 14.84 -8.27 11.68
N ASN A 155 14.78 -8.25 13.00
CA ASN A 155 15.46 -9.20 13.88
C ASN A 155 14.62 -10.47 14.04
N ILE A 156 15.02 -11.55 13.37
CA ILE A 156 14.31 -12.84 13.44
C ILE A 156 14.44 -13.46 14.84
N SER A 157 15.59 -13.30 15.50
CA SER A 157 15.81 -13.85 16.85
C SER A 157 14.95 -13.22 17.95
N LYS A 158 14.47 -11.98 17.75
CA LYS A 158 13.62 -11.24 18.70
C LYS A 158 12.13 -11.34 18.41
N CYS A 159 11.72 -11.76 17.22
CA CYS A 159 10.30 -11.86 16.92
C CYS A 159 9.67 -13.03 17.69
N ARG A 160 8.55 -12.77 18.36
CA ARG A 160 7.81 -13.75 19.17
C ARG A 160 6.39 -14.00 18.66
N GLY A 161 6.03 -13.46 17.49
CA GLY A 161 4.74 -13.75 16.88
C GLY A 161 3.54 -12.95 17.39
N TYR A 162 3.72 -11.92 18.23
CA TYR A 162 2.59 -11.20 18.86
C TYR A 162 1.64 -10.44 17.93
N MET A 163 2.02 -10.25 16.65
CA MET A 163 1.20 -9.57 15.63
C MET A 163 0.79 -8.11 15.89
N ASP A 164 1.22 -7.44 16.98
CA ASP A 164 0.93 -6.00 17.23
C ASP A 164 1.31 -5.11 16.05
N CYS A 165 2.39 -5.48 15.35
CA CYS A 165 2.86 -4.77 14.17
C CYS A 165 1.86 -4.81 13.00
N ILE A 166 1.07 -5.87 12.87
CA ILE A 166 0.00 -6.00 11.86
C ILE A 166 -1.15 -5.08 12.26
N ASN A 167 -1.66 -5.20 13.49
CA ASN A 167 -2.76 -4.39 14.03
C ASN A 167 -2.48 -2.89 13.91
N ALA A 168 -1.27 -2.46 14.31
CA ALA A 168 -0.84 -1.08 14.18
C ALA A 168 -0.76 -0.63 12.72
N CYS A 169 -0.35 -1.50 11.80
CA CYS A 169 -0.30 -1.19 10.37
C CYS A 169 -1.70 -1.05 9.77
N VAL A 170 -2.65 -1.89 10.19
CA VAL A 170 -4.05 -1.87 9.77
C VAL A 170 -4.75 -0.59 10.24
N ALA A 171 -4.53 -0.20 11.50
CA ALA A 171 -5.02 1.05 12.07
C ALA A 171 -4.41 2.29 11.40
N GLU A 172 -3.08 2.37 11.35
CA GLU A 172 -2.36 3.54 10.85
C GLU A 172 -2.64 3.79 9.36
N ASN A 173 -2.70 2.72 8.56
CA ASN A 173 -2.78 2.81 7.11
C ASN A 173 -4.21 2.67 6.57
N ASN A 174 -5.26 2.78 7.40
CA ASN A 174 -6.66 2.71 6.96
C ASN A 174 -6.93 1.52 6.02
N GLN A 175 -6.38 0.34 6.35
CA GLN A 175 -6.56 -0.86 5.54
C GLN A 175 -8.01 -1.36 5.60
N ASP A 176 -8.50 -1.98 4.54
CA ASP A 176 -9.88 -2.47 4.51
C ASP A 176 -10.16 -3.46 5.65
N ARG A 177 -11.24 -3.23 6.40
CA ARG A 177 -11.67 -4.12 7.48
C ARG A 177 -12.49 -5.30 6.96
N ASN A 178 -13.20 -5.11 5.86
CA ASN A 178 -14.09 -6.14 5.32
C ASN A 178 -13.30 -7.31 4.71
N SER A 179 -12.29 -7.02 3.89
CA SER A 179 -11.41 -8.05 3.31
C SER A 179 -10.29 -8.55 4.25
N GLN A 180 -10.25 -8.06 5.50
CA GLN A 180 -9.15 -8.35 6.45
C GLN A 180 -7.78 -8.10 5.82
N MET A 181 -7.64 -6.93 5.19
CA MET A 181 -6.45 -6.57 4.44
C MET A 181 -5.24 -6.41 5.36
N GLU A 182 -4.15 -7.12 5.05
CA GLU A 182 -2.90 -7.03 5.79
C GLU A 182 -1.68 -6.82 4.88
N TYR A 183 -0.99 -5.70 5.10
CA TYR A 183 0.27 -5.38 4.42
C TYR A 183 1.49 -6.12 4.97
N ILE A 184 1.39 -6.59 6.21
CA ILE A 184 2.45 -7.27 6.95
C ILE A 184 1.92 -8.66 7.25
N ARG A 185 2.72 -9.69 6.99
CA ARG A 185 2.46 -11.05 7.47
C ARG A 185 3.54 -11.48 8.45
N ILE A 186 3.16 -12.29 9.42
CA ILE A 186 4.10 -12.99 10.30
C ILE A 186 3.95 -14.49 10.05
N HIS A 187 5.03 -15.11 9.62
CA HIS A 187 5.12 -16.53 9.33
C HIS A 187 5.61 -17.25 10.58
N GLU A 188 4.81 -18.17 11.13
CA GLU A 188 5.27 -19.14 12.12
C GLU A 188 5.93 -20.32 11.42
N ILE A 189 7.18 -20.62 11.79
CA ILE A 189 7.98 -21.66 11.14
C ILE A 189 8.59 -22.57 12.20
N LYS A 190 8.43 -23.89 12.02
CA LYS A 190 9.05 -24.88 12.89
C LYS A 190 10.57 -24.89 12.74
N LYS A 191 11.30 -24.84 13.86
CA LYS A 191 12.76 -24.93 13.88
C LYS A 191 13.22 -26.24 13.24
N GLY A 192 14.33 -26.17 12.51
CA GLY A 192 14.90 -27.33 11.81
C GLY A 192 14.34 -27.61 10.41
N LYS A 193 13.28 -26.92 9.97
CA LYS A 193 12.73 -27.03 8.60
C LYS A 193 13.28 -25.99 7.62
N GLY A 194 14.18 -25.11 8.07
CA GLY A 194 14.68 -23.99 7.26
C GLY A 194 13.60 -22.95 6.95
N PHE A 195 13.87 -22.03 6.01
CA PHE A 195 12.92 -21.01 5.55
C PHE A 195 11.94 -21.56 4.51
N ASN A 196 11.23 -22.63 4.84
CA ASN A 196 10.21 -23.18 3.95
C ASN A 196 8.87 -22.46 4.16
N PHE A 197 8.63 -21.41 3.37
CA PHE A 197 7.36 -20.65 3.42
C PHE A 197 6.12 -21.48 3.06
N ASN A 198 6.27 -22.63 2.39
CA ASN A 198 5.14 -23.50 2.09
C ASN A 198 4.65 -24.29 3.30
N GLU A 199 5.53 -24.48 4.31
CA GLU A 199 5.21 -25.13 5.58
C GLU A 199 4.95 -24.11 6.70
N ALA A 200 5.02 -22.82 6.39
CA ALA A 200 4.78 -21.76 7.37
C ALA A 200 3.27 -21.61 7.63
N ASP A 201 2.91 -21.34 8.88
CA ASP A 201 1.56 -20.94 9.24
C ASP A 201 1.50 -19.41 9.39
N ASP A 202 0.60 -18.79 8.61
CA ASP A 202 0.36 -17.35 8.61
C ASP A 202 -0.89 -16.99 9.42
N ASN A 203 -1.69 -17.98 9.81
CA ASN A 203 -3.02 -17.83 10.43
C ASN A 203 -3.10 -18.61 11.74
N TYR A 204 -2.08 -18.47 12.59
CA TYR A 204 -2.04 -19.13 13.89
C TYR A 204 -2.84 -18.35 14.96
N TYR A 205 -3.62 -19.07 15.76
CA TYR A 205 -4.45 -18.53 16.85
C TYR A 205 -4.24 -19.31 18.16
N HIS A 206 -3.03 -19.27 18.67
CA HIS A 206 -2.66 -19.85 19.97
C HIS A 206 -1.71 -18.91 20.73
N GLU A 207 -1.37 -19.28 21.97
CA GLU A 207 -0.40 -18.54 22.76
C GLU A 207 0.98 -18.56 22.07
N VAL A 208 1.63 -17.40 22.01
CA VAL A 208 2.94 -17.23 21.38
C VAL A 208 3.95 -16.66 22.39
N PRO A 209 5.23 -17.02 22.30
CA PRO A 209 5.85 -17.86 21.27
C PRO A 209 5.58 -19.37 21.48
N ALA A 210 5.22 -20.08 20.41
CA ALA A 210 5.12 -21.53 20.43
C ALA A 210 6.50 -22.19 20.61
N GLU A 211 6.52 -23.26 21.40
CA GLU A 211 7.74 -24.04 21.62
C GLU A 211 8.23 -24.67 20.31
N GLY A 212 9.53 -24.63 20.05
CA GLY A 212 10.10 -25.18 18.83
C GLY A 212 9.84 -24.38 17.56
N HIS A 213 9.24 -23.19 17.64
CA HIS A 213 8.95 -22.33 16.49
C HIS A 213 9.78 -21.04 16.51
N PHE A 214 9.91 -20.41 15.34
CA PHE A 214 10.43 -19.05 15.19
C PHE A 214 9.52 -18.28 14.23
N TYR A 215 9.57 -16.95 14.33
CA TYR A 215 8.65 -16.08 13.60
C TYR A 215 9.42 -15.16 12.65
N MET A 216 8.94 -15.05 11.42
CA MET A 216 9.54 -14.20 10.40
C MET A 216 8.49 -13.30 9.77
N GLY A 217 8.70 -11.98 9.82
CA GLY A 217 7.77 -11.03 9.20
C GLY A 217 8.11 -10.75 7.74
N THR A 218 7.11 -10.69 6.87
CA THR A 218 7.24 -10.17 5.49
C THR A 218 6.31 -8.99 5.26
N GLN A 219 6.69 -8.13 4.31
CA GLN A 219 5.93 -6.96 3.86
C GLN A 219 6.54 -6.47 2.53
N CYS A 220 6.06 -5.36 1.97
CA CYS A 220 6.78 -4.73 0.86
C CYS A 220 8.18 -4.27 1.30
N PHE A 221 9.20 -4.69 0.54
CA PHE A 221 10.62 -4.42 0.83
C PHE A 221 11.16 -3.13 0.19
N HIS A 222 10.33 -2.41 -0.57
CA HIS A 222 10.74 -1.18 -1.27
C HIS A 222 12.05 -1.38 -2.05
N CYS A 223 12.08 -2.44 -2.86
CA CYS A 223 13.19 -2.84 -3.72
C CYS A 223 13.81 -1.68 -4.49
N ASP A 224 15.12 -1.70 -4.67
CA ASP A 224 15.84 -0.72 -5.48
C ASP A 224 15.76 -1.01 -6.98
N ASN A 225 15.68 -2.30 -7.33
CA ASN A 225 15.33 -2.78 -8.67
C ASN A 225 13.93 -3.45 -8.64
N PRO A 226 12.84 -2.68 -8.48
CA PRO A 226 11.50 -3.23 -8.26
C PRO A 226 10.89 -3.80 -9.54
N PRO A 227 10.66 -5.12 -9.66
CA PRO A 227 9.98 -5.70 -10.83
C PRO A 227 8.55 -5.19 -10.95
N CYS A 228 7.88 -4.96 -9.82
CA CYS A 228 6.52 -4.44 -9.75
C CYS A 228 6.34 -3.04 -10.38
N VAL A 229 7.40 -2.24 -10.49
CA VAL A 229 7.39 -0.94 -11.20
C VAL A 229 7.47 -1.14 -12.70
N LYS A 230 8.41 -1.99 -13.15
CA LYS A 230 8.66 -2.25 -14.59
C LYS A 230 7.45 -2.81 -15.32
N VAL A 231 6.60 -3.57 -14.62
CA VAL A 231 5.42 -4.22 -15.21
C VAL A 231 4.15 -3.35 -15.18
N CYS A 232 4.21 -2.13 -14.64
CA CYS A 232 3.02 -1.28 -14.56
C CYS A 232 2.78 -0.55 -15.90
N PRO A 233 1.74 -0.91 -16.67
CA PRO A 233 1.55 -0.35 -18.01
C PRO A 233 1.21 1.15 -17.98
N VAL A 234 0.58 1.62 -16.90
CA VAL A 234 0.14 3.02 -16.73
C VAL A 234 1.07 3.83 -15.82
N GLN A 235 2.23 3.27 -15.46
CA GLN A 235 3.22 3.93 -14.59
C GLN A 235 2.65 4.48 -13.26
N ALA A 236 1.59 3.86 -12.73
CA ALA A 236 0.97 4.22 -11.45
C ALA A 236 1.84 3.90 -10.22
N THR A 237 3.02 3.32 -10.41
CA THR A 237 3.97 3.01 -9.34
C THR A 237 5.38 3.32 -9.83
N TRP A 238 6.17 3.98 -9.00
CA TRP A 238 7.55 4.38 -9.28
C TRP A 238 8.37 4.37 -7.99
N ARG A 239 9.69 4.61 -8.10
CA ARG A 239 10.60 4.79 -6.97
C ARG A 239 10.87 6.28 -6.79
N GLU A 240 10.66 6.78 -5.58
CA GLU A 240 10.98 8.15 -5.16
C GLU A 240 12.47 8.27 -4.78
N GLU A 241 12.98 9.51 -4.72
CA GLU A 241 14.38 9.80 -4.35
C GLU A 241 14.72 9.32 -2.93
N ASP A 242 13.73 9.28 -2.03
CA ASP A 242 13.87 8.75 -0.66
C ASP A 242 13.93 7.21 -0.58
N GLY A 243 13.92 6.54 -1.74
CA GLY A 243 13.98 5.10 -1.90
C GLY A 243 12.62 4.40 -1.80
N LEU A 244 11.54 5.10 -1.46
CA LEU A 244 10.23 4.49 -1.38
C LEU A 244 9.71 4.15 -2.78
N VAL A 245 9.40 2.88 -3.01
CA VAL A 245 8.47 2.51 -4.09
C VAL A 245 7.07 2.98 -3.67
N VAL A 246 6.41 3.81 -4.47
CA VAL A 246 5.08 4.39 -4.18
C VAL A 246 4.03 3.90 -5.17
N VAL A 247 2.76 4.09 -4.84
CA VAL A 247 1.62 3.84 -5.75
C VAL A 247 0.72 5.04 -5.71
N ASP A 248 0.37 5.54 -6.88
CA ASP A 248 -0.75 6.44 -7.02
C ASP A 248 -2.04 5.65 -7.24
N TYR A 249 -2.93 5.70 -6.25
CA TYR A 249 -4.22 5.02 -6.31
C TYR A 249 -5.16 5.63 -7.37
N ASP A 250 -4.95 6.88 -7.77
CA ASP A 250 -5.80 7.51 -8.80
C ASP A 250 -5.43 6.99 -10.19
N TRP A 251 -4.12 6.82 -10.45
CA TRP A 251 -3.60 6.33 -11.73
C TRP A 251 -3.68 4.81 -11.85
N CYS A 252 -3.76 4.09 -10.74
CA CYS A 252 -3.85 2.64 -10.75
C CYS A 252 -5.13 2.15 -11.44
N VAL A 253 -4.98 1.49 -12.58
CA VAL A 253 -6.08 0.88 -13.34
C VAL A 253 -6.45 -0.55 -12.90
N GLY A 254 -5.75 -1.09 -11.89
CA GLY A 254 -6.12 -2.38 -11.32
C GLY A 254 -5.79 -3.62 -12.17
N CYS A 255 -4.83 -3.54 -13.10
CA CYS A 255 -4.45 -4.69 -13.95
C CYS A 255 -3.74 -5.84 -13.21
N ARG A 256 -3.29 -5.60 -11.96
CA ARG A 256 -2.67 -6.59 -11.05
C ARG A 256 -1.33 -7.20 -11.50
N TYR A 257 -0.76 -6.81 -12.63
CA TYR A 257 0.58 -7.32 -13.04
C TYR A 257 1.67 -7.07 -11.99
N CYS A 258 1.62 -5.93 -11.31
CA CYS A 258 2.54 -5.63 -10.22
C CYS A 258 2.41 -6.60 -9.01
N MET A 259 1.24 -7.22 -8.81
CA MET A 259 1.02 -8.25 -7.80
C MET A 259 1.74 -9.54 -8.21
N ALA A 260 1.53 -10.00 -9.45
CA ALA A 260 2.16 -11.20 -9.99
C ALA A 260 3.69 -11.08 -10.08
N ALA A 261 4.20 -9.89 -10.40
CA ALA A 261 5.64 -9.65 -10.53
C ALA A 261 6.38 -9.51 -9.19
N CYS A 262 5.68 -9.38 -8.06
CA CYS A 262 6.32 -9.20 -6.76
C CYS A 262 6.71 -10.57 -6.16
N PRO A 263 8.01 -10.89 -6.00
CA PRO A 263 8.43 -12.21 -5.50
C PRO A 263 8.24 -12.38 -3.98
N TYR A 264 7.72 -11.35 -3.31
CA TYR A 264 7.56 -11.26 -1.86
C TYR A 264 6.10 -11.16 -1.42
N ASP A 265 5.14 -11.24 -2.37
CA ASP A 265 3.72 -11.02 -2.10
C ASP A 265 3.43 -9.67 -1.38
N GLY A 266 4.27 -8.66 -1.61
CA GLY A 266 4.18 -7.36 -0.94
C GLY A 266 3.09 -6.42 -1.48
N ARG A 267 2.16 -6.93 -2.28
CA ARG A 267 1.16 -6.17 -3.03
C ARG A 267 -0.23 -6.74 -2.73
N ARG A 268 -1.21 -5.87 -2.47
CA ARG A 268 -2.59 -6.25 -2.14
C ARG A 268 -3.57 -5.58 -3.10
N PHE A 269 -4.67 -6.23 -3.43
CA PHE A 269 -5.67 -5.69 -4.36
C PHE A 269 -7.01 -5.50 -3.66
N ASN A 270 -7.65 -4.36 -3.89
CA ASN A 270 -9.00 -4.09 -3.39
C ASN A 270 -10.05 -4.74 -4.28
N TRP A 271 -10.46 -5.95 -3.91
CA TRP A 271 -11.50 -6.70 -4.62
C TRP A 271 -12.90 -6.10 -4.41
N SER A 272 -13.18 -5.69 -3.18
CA SER A 272 -14.37 -4.96 -2.74
C SER A 272 -14.07 -3.47 -2.57
N THR A 273 -15.12 -2.68 -2.34
CA THR A 273 -14.95 -1.31 -1.85
C THR A 273 -14.38 -1.37 -0.44
N PRO A 274 -13.24 -0.71 -0.15
CA PRO A 274 -12.67 -0.69 1.19
C PRO A 274 -13.59 0.00 2.19
N GLU A 275 -13.78 -0.64 3.34
CA GLU A 275 -14.60 -0.14 4.44
C GLU A 275 -13.73 0.01 5.69
N VAL A 276 -13.68 1.24 6.21
CA VAL A 276 -13.01 1.58 7.46
C VAL A 276 -14.00 2.38 8.29
N PRO A 277 -14.40 1.91 9.47
CA PRO A 277 -15.31 2.66 10.33
C PRO A 277 -14.74 4.02 10.69
N GLU A 278 -15.59 5.04 10.71
CA GLU A 278 -15.19 6.44 10.85
C GLU A 278 -14.56 6.73 12.22
N GLU A 279 -14.96 5.99 13.25
CA GLU A 279 -14.43 6.05 14.62
C GLU A 279 -12.96 5.62 14.72
N VAL A 280 -12.50 4.73 13.85
CA VAL A 280 -11.11 4.22 13.83
C VAL A 280 -10.31 4.73 12.64
N LEU A 281 -10.89 5.60 11.82
CA LEU A 281 -10.25 6.18 10.65
C LEU A 281 -9.11 7.11 11.07
N ASN A 282 -7.90 6.84 10.58
CA ASN A 282 -6.79 7.76 10.70
C ASN A 282 -6.97 8.95 9.75
N LYS A 283 -7.21 10.12 10.34
CA LYS A 283 -7.45 11.40 9.63
C LYS A 283 -6.19 12.12 9.21
N ASN A 284 -5.01 11.69 9.68
CA ASN A 284 -3.73 12.24 9.28
C ASN A 284 -3.19 11.41 8.10
N GLN A 285 -3.42 11.91 6.90
CA GLN A 285 -3.23 11.18 5.67
C GLN A 285 -2.10 11.74 4.81
N HIS A 286 -1.54 10.89 3.96
CA HIS A 286 -0.63 11.30 2.88
C HIS A 286 -1.18 10.84 1.54
N TYR A 287 -1.00 11.66 0.51
CA TYR A 287 -1.50 11.40 -0.85
C TYR A 287 -1.07 10.03 -1.41
N LEU A 288 0.23 9.72 -1.31
CA LEU A 288 0.80 8.42 -1.71
C LEU A 288 0.79 7.35 -0.59
N GLY A 289 0.05 7.60 0.49
CA GLY A 289 0.13 6.84 1.73
C GLY A 289 -1.18 6.18 2.13
N ASN A 290 -1.66 6.52 3.32
CA ASN A 290 -2.79 5.93 4.02
C ASN A 290 -4.15 6.59 3.70
N ARG A 291 -4.27 7.39 2.63
CA ARG A 291 -5.59 7.89 2.20
C ARG A 291 -6.56 6.74 1.95
N MET A 292 -7.87 7.00 2.01
CA MET A 292 -8.86 5.98 1.65
C MET A 292 -8.73 5.58 0.18
N ARG A 293 -8.83 4.27 -0.08
CA ARG A 293 -8.66 3.68 -1.41
C ARG A 293 -10.02 3.37 -2.03
N LYS A 294 -10.04 3.31 -3.35
CA LYS A 294 -11.22 2.88 -4.13
C LYS A 294 -11.13 1.40 -4.45
N LYS A 295 -12.28 0.78 -4.75
CA LYS A 295 -12.31 -0.58 -5.31
C LYS A 295 -11.46 -0.63 -6.59
N GLY A 296 -10.76 -1.74 -6.79
CA GLY A 296 -10.04 -2.00 -8.03
C GLY A 296 -8.62 -1.44 -8.08
N VAL A 297 -8.07 -0.91 -6.99
CA VAL A 297 -6.68 -0.41 -6.96
C VAL A 297 -5.76 -1.32 -6.18
N MET A 298 -4.47 -1.23 -6.52
CA MET A 298 -3.39 -1.91 -5.81
C MET A 298 -2.90 -1.10 -4.62
N GLU A 299 -2.57 -1.81 -3.57
CA GLU A 299 -2.07 -1.33 -2.30
C GLU A 299 -0.81 -2.08 -1.89
N LYS A 300 -0.08 -1.51 -0.92
CA LYS A 300 1.08 -2.15 -0.31
C LYS A 300 1.53 -1.36 0.92
N CYS A 301 2.42 -1.96 1.72
CA CYS A 301 3.18 -1.20 2.71
C CYS A 301 3.88 0.00 2.04
N THR A 302 3.78 1.17 2.67
CA THR A 302 4.34 2.45 2.21
C THR A 302 5.46 2.94 3.12
N PHE A 303 5.98 2.08 4.01
CA PHE A 303 6.82 2.48 5.15
C PHE A 303 6.21 3.66 5.94
N CYS A 304 4.88 3.67 6.05
CA CYS A 304 4.09 4.73 6.66
C CYS A 304 4.57 6.11 6.19
N VAL A 305 4.55 6.39 4.89
CA VAL A 305 5.02 7.65 4.29
C VAL A 305 4.50 8.91 5.00
N GLN A 306 3.26 8.85 5.51
CA GLN A 306 2.64 9.91 6.32
C GLN A 306 3.35 10.18 7.67
N ARG A 307 4.14 9.22 8.16
CA ARG A 307 4.95 9.29 9.38
C ARG A 307 6.43 9.47 9.07
N SER A 308 6.99 8.65 8.17
CA SER A 308 8.43 8.60 7.91
C SER A 308 8.98 9.90 7.34
N ARG A 309 8.27 10.52 6.38
CA ARG A 309 8.64 11.86 5.88
C ARG A 309 8.50 12.98 6.92
N ALA A 310 7.76 12.74 8.01
CA ALA A 310 7.64 13.67 9.12
C ALA A 310 8.70 13.45 10.22
N GLY A 311 9.66 12.53 10.02
CA GLY A 311 10.67 12.25 11.04
C GLY A 311 10.27 11.17 12.06
N LYS A 312 9.14 10.48 11.85
CA LYS A 312 8.58 9.51 12.81
C LYS A 312 8.80 8.08 12.35
N ASN A 313 8.83 7.15 13.29
CA ASN A 313 8.90 5.73 12.96
C ASN A 313 7.57 5.24 12.34
N PRO A 314 7.61 4.23 11.45
CA PRO A 314 6.42 3.52 11.02
C PRO A 314 5.68 2.91 12.21
N ALA A 315 4.34 2.85 12.14
CA ALA A 315 3.53 2.34 13.25
C ALA A 315 3.90 0.90 13.67
N CYS A 316 4.28 0.06 12.70
CA CYS A 316 4.71 -1.31 12.97
C CYS A 316 6.04 -1.41 13.74
N VAL A 317 6.89 -0.38 13.67
CA VAL A 317 8.15 -0.30 14.44
C VAL A 317 7.84 0.10 15.88
N GLU A 318 7.01 1.13 16.08
CA GLU A 318 6.64 1.62 17.42
C GLU A 318 5.81 0.59 18.20
N ALA A 319 4.93 -0.14 17.53
CA ALA A 319 4.07 -1.13 18.17
C ALA A 319 4.78 -2.45 18.50
N CYS A 320 6.00 -2.68 18.02
CA CYS A 320 6.68 -3.97 18.21
C CYS A 320 7.21 -4.10 19.64
N PRO A 321 6.65 -4.98 20.50
CA PRO A 321 7.01 -5.02 21.92
C PRO A 321 8.42 -5.58 22.16
N THR A 322 8.95 -6.36 21.23
CA THR A 322 10.29 -6.96 21.34
C THR A 322 11.40 -6.12 20.70
N GLY A 323 11.04 -5.02 20.03
CA GLY A 323 12.00 -4.22 19.26
C GLY A 323 12.62 -5.00 18.08
N ALA A 324 11.90 -5.99 17.54
CA ALA A 324 12.38 -6.78 16.40
C ALA A 324 12.47 -5.96 15.10
N ARG A 325 11.75 -4.84 15.01
CA ARG A 325 11.64 -4.03 13.81
C ARG A 325 12.47 -2.75 13.96
N ILE A 326 13.32 -2.47 12.99
CA ILE A 326 14.18 -1.28 12.96
C ILE A 326 13.99 -0.58 11.61
N PHE A 327 13.80 0.73 11.65
CA PHE A 327 13.64 1.56 10.46
C PHE A 327 14.55 2.78 10.57
N GLY A 328 15.06 3.27 9.45
CA GLY A 328 15.89 4.48 9.45
C GLY A 328 16.40 4.90 8.09
N ASN A 329 17.18 5.98 8.10
CA ASN A 329 17.87 6.51 6.94
C ASN A 329 19.22 5.81 6.73
N LEU A 330 19.37 5.08 5.63
CA LEU A 330 20.60 4.39 5.24
C LEU A 330 21.74 5.35 4.90
N LEU A 331 21.44 6.59 4.47
CA LEU A 331 22.45 7.60 4.19
C LEU A 331 22.99 8.28 5.46
N ASP A 332 22.33 8.10 6.60
CA ASP A 332 22.85 8.56 7.89
C ASP A 332 23.71 7.45 8.53
N PRO A 333 25.05 7.59 8.58
CA PRO A 333 25.93 6.59 9.18
C PRO A 333 25.71 6.42 10.69
N LYS A 334 25.05 7.37 11.36
CA LYS A 334 24.71 7.28 12.79
C LYS A 334 23.35 6.63 13.04
N SER A 335 22.63 6.23 11.99
CA SER A 335 21.33 5.60 12.14
C SER A 335 21.45 4.18 12.73
N THR A 336 20.45 3.79 13.52
CA THR A 336 20.38 2.45 14.13
C THR A 336 20.45 1.34 13.09
N ILE A 337 19.82 1.54 11.93
CA ILE A 337 19.87 0.55 10.84
C ILE A 337 21.28 0.40 10.27
N ARG A 338 22.05 1.48 10.10
CA ARG A 338 23.44 1.37 9.62
C ARG A 338 24.31 0.63 10.62
N TRP A 339 24.14 0.89 11.91
CA TRP A 339 24.82 0.13 12.96
C TRP A 339 24.50 -1.37 12.88
N VAL A 340 23.22 -1.74 12.69
CA VAL A 340 22.82 -3.16 12.53
C VAL A 340 23.47 -3.80 11.32
N LEU A 341 23.44 -3.14 10.16
CA LEU A 341 24.03 -3.67 8.92
C LEU A 341 25.56 -3.86 9.03
N GLU A 342 26.24 -3.07 9.85
CA GLU A 342 27.69 -3.15 10.05
C GLU A 342 28.10 -4.18 11.11
N ASN A 343 27.28 -4.37 12.15
CA ASN A 343 27.70 -5.11 13.36
C ASN A 343 26.98 -6.46 13.54
N LYS A 344 25.96 -6.77 12.73
CA LYS A 344 25.16 -7.99 12.88
C LYS A 344 25.25 -8.90 11.68
N LYS A 345 24.88 -10.17 11.89
CA LYS A 345 24.72 -11.14 10.80
C LYS A 345 23.44 -10.80 10.06
N VAL A 346 23.59 -10.18 8.90
CA VAL A 346 22.47 -9.70 8.06
C VAL A 346 22.37 -10.52 6.78
N PHE A 347 21.16 -10.69 6.27
CA PHE A 347 20.90 -11.29 4.97
C PHE A 347 19.68 -10.65 4.30
N ARG A 348 19.58 -10.82 2.98
CA ARG A 348 18.43 -10.38 2.18
C ARG A 348 17.64 -11.60 1.71
N LEU A 349 16.32 -11.49 1.74
CA LEU A 349 15.46 -12.57 1.26
C LEU A 349 15.42 -12.59 -0.27
N LYS A 350 15.65 -13.77 -0.88
CA LYS A 350 15.67 -14.00 -2.34
C LYS A 350 16.62 -13.06 -3.09
N GLU A 351 17.86 -12.99 -2.61
CA GLU A 351 18.91 -12.14 -3.18
C GLU A 351 19.26 -12.54 -4.63
N ASP A 352 19.13 -13.82 -4.96
CA ASP A 352 19.31 -14.41 -6.29
C ASP A 352 18.45 -13.76 -7.39
N LEU A 353 17.32 -13.16 -7.02
CA LEU A 353 16.41 -12.50 -7.96
C LEU A 353 16.86 -11.08 -8.36
N GLY A 354 17.92 -10.54 -7.75
CA GLY A 354 18.51 -9.24 -8.13
C GLY A 354 17.57 -8.05 -7.97
N THR A 355 16.57 -8.12 -7.07
CA THR A 355 15.62 -7.02 -6.83
C THR A 355 16.18 -5.93 -5.91
N GLU A 356 17.32 -6.18 -5.26
CA GLU A 356 18.00 -5.26 -4.34
C GLU A 356 17.03 -4.74 -3.24
N PRO A 357 16.46 -5.62 -2.39
CA PRO A 357 15.48 -5.20 -1.39
C PRO A 357 16.12 -4.29 -0.32
N LYS A 358 15.41 -3.20 0.03
CA LYS A 358 15.78 -2.31 1.16
C LYS A 358 15.17 -2.78 2.47
N PHE A 359 15.16 -4.10 2.64
CA PHE A 359 14.65 -4.82 3.78
C PHE A 359 15.61 -5.96 4.10
N TRP A 360 16.24 -5.89 5.27
CA TRP A 360 17.22 -6.86 5.73
C TRP A 360 16.68 -7.66 6.89
N TYR A 361 17.07 -8.93 6.94
CA TYR A 361 16.85 -9.78 8.10
C TYR A 361 18.15 -9.93 8.86
N PHE A 362 18.09 -10.00 10.19
CA PHE A 362 19.28 -10.19 11.01
C PHE A 362 19.01 -11.00 12.27
N MET A 363 20.09 -11.46 12.88
CA MET A 363 20.10 -12.22 14.13
C MET A 363 21.13 -11.61 15.08
N ASP A 364 20.88 -11.71 16.39
CA ASP A 364 21.73 -11.11 17.42
C ASP A 364 23.07 -11.81 17.66
#